data_AF-M6EER5-F1
#
_entry.id   AF-M6EER5-F1
#
_cell.length_a   1.000
_cell.length_b   1.000
_cell.length_c   1.000
_cell.angle_alpha   90.00
_cell.angle_beta   90.00
_cell.angle_gamma   90.00
#
_symmetry.space_group_name_H-M   'P 1'
#
loop_
_entity.id
_entity.type
_entity.pdbx_description
1 polymer ?
#
loop_
_entity_poly.entity_id
_entity_poly.type
_entity_poly.pdbx_seq_one_letter_code
_entity_poly.pdbx_strand_id
1 'polypeptide(L)' 'MSIRNGNDTLQKLMDDTGASTGCGTCINSIRKILARELNVPRI' A
#
# COMPACT_ATOMS: atom_id res chain seq x y z
N MET A 1 3.50 8.19 5.17
CA MET A 1 4.97 8.20 5.17
C MET A 1 5.54 7.02 4.39
N SER A 2 5.07 5.78 4.60
CA SER A 2 5.55 4.55 3.96
C SER A 2 6.00 4.66 2.48
N ILE A 3 5.12 5.11 1.59
CA ILE A 3 5.42 5.22 0.15
C ILE A 3 6.51 6.26 -0.13
N ARG A 4 6.52 7.38 0.62
CA ARG A 4 7.59 8.40 0.54
C ARG A 4 8.93 7.91 1.05
N ASN A 5 8.94 6.84 1.86
CA ASN A 5 10.15 6.18 2.33
C ASN A 5 10.66 5.11 1.34
N GLY A 6 10.05 4.98 0.16
CA GLY A 6 10.47 4.05 -0.89
C GLY A 6 9.78 2.68 -0.85
N ASN A 7 8.73 2.50 -0.05
CA ASN A 7 7.95 1.26 -0.07
C ASN A 7 7.06 1.20 -1.32
N ASP A 8 7.43 0.30 -2.22
CA ASP A 8 6.85 0.14 -3.56
C ASP A 8 5.99 -1.13 -3.72
N THR A 9 5.88 -1.94 -2.67
CA THR A 9 5.04 -3.14 -2.66
C THR A 9 4.02 -3.10 -1.54
N LEU A 10 2.91 -3.82 -1.74
CA LEU A 10 1.88 -3.96 -0.72
C LEU A 10 2.47 -4.56 0.56
N GLN A 11 3.31 -5.59 0.45
CA GLN A 11 3.92 -6.24 1.61
C GLN A 11 4.79 -5.26 2.42
N LYS A 12 5.71 -4.53 1.78
CA LYS A 12 6.56 -3.53 2.46
C LYS A 12 5.73 -2.46 3.18
N LEU A 13 4.65 -2.02 2.54
CA LEU A 13 3.71 -1.07 3.15
C LEU A 13 2.99 -1.67 4.36
N MET A 14 2.53 -2.93 4.27
CA MET A 14 1.89 -3.62 5.38
C MET A 14 2.85 -3.82 6.55
N ASP A 15 4.10 -4.19 6.29
CA ASP A 15 5.12 -4.42 7.32
C ASP A 15 5.51 -3.12 8.05
N ASP A 16 5.60 -2.00 7.31
CA ASP A 16 5.95 -0.68 7.86
C ASP A 16 4.78 -0.02 8.61
N THR A 17 3.55 -0.19 8.14
CA THR A 17 2.37 0.54 8.67
C THR A 17 1.45 -0.29 9.53
N GLY A 18 1.57 -1.63 9.49
CA GLY A 18 0.61 -2.55 10.10
C GLY A 18 -0.76 -2.56 9.42
N ALA A 19 -0.95 -1.86 8.31
CA ALA A 19 -2.24 -1.79 7.67
C ALA A 19 -2.59 -3.12 6.96
N SER A 20 -3.87 -3.49 6.90
CA SER A 20 -4.36 -4.77 6.34
C SER A 20 -3.88 -6.06 7.03
N THR A 21 -3.23 -6.00 8.21
CA THR A 21 -2.76 -7.20 8.94
C THR A 21 -3.77 -7.76 9.94
N GLY A 22 -4.85 -7.03 10.23
CA GLY A 22 -5.95 -7.48 11.10
C GLY A 22 -7.10 -8.13 10.32
N CYS A 23 -8.21 -7.41 10.17
CA CYS A 23 -9.41 -7.91 9.47
C CYS A 23 -9.31 -7.85 7.94
N GLY A 24 -8.33 -7.13 7.38
CA GLY A 24 -8.09 -7.04 5.93
C GLY A 24 -9.11 -6.26 5.10
N THR A 25 -10.17 -5.71 5.69
CA THR A 25 -11.26 -5.03 4.95
C THR A 25 -10.79 -3.79 4.17
N CYS A 26 -9.70 -3.15 4.62
CA CYS A 26 -9.12 -1.99 3.96
C CYS A 26 -8.14 -2.31 2.81
N ILE A 27 -7.83 -3.59 2.56
CA ILE A 27 -6.76 -3.98 1.62
C ILE A 27 -6.95 -3.43 0.21
N ASN A 28 -8.20 -3.37 -0.27
CA ASN A 28 -8.50 -2.86 -1.61
C ASN A 28 -8.27 -1.35 -1.71
N SER A 29 -8.59 -0.60 -0.66
CA SER A 29 -8.31 0.84 -0.59
C SER A 29 -6.82 1.12 -0.54
N ILE A 30 -6.06 0.30 0.19
CA ILE A 30 -4.60 0.41 0.26
C ILE A 30 -3.95 0.14 -1.10
N ARG A 31 -4.39 -0.90 -1.82
CA ARG A 31 -3.91 -1.18 -3.19
C ARG A 31 -4.12 0.01 -4.13
N LYS A 32 -5.27 0.68 -4.04
CA LYS A 32 -5.56 1.89 -4.84
C LYS A 32 -4.65 3.06 -4.49
N ILE A 33 -4.40 3.29 -3.19
CA ILE A 33 -3.48 4.34 -2.74
C ILE A 33 -2.06 4.03 -3.22
N LEU A 34 -1.59 2.80 -3.03
CA LEU A 34 -0.26 2.38 -3.49
C LEU A 34 -0.07 2.58 -4.99
N ALA A 35 -1.02 2.12 -5.81
CA ALA A 35 -0.96 2.30 -7.26
C ALA A 35 -0.98 3.78 -7.68
N ARG A 36 -1.81 4.60 -7.01
CA ARG A 36 -1.91 6.03 -7.28
C ARG A 36 -0.62 6.77 -6.97
N GLU A 37 -0.01 6.50 -5.81
CA GLU A 37 1.18 7.23 -5.35
C GLU A 37 2.46 6.78 -6.07
N LEU A 38 2.55 5.51 -6.47
CA LEU A 38 3.68 5.01 -7.28
C LEU A 38 3.58 5.38 -8.77
N ASN A 39 2.52 6.10 -9.17
CA ASN A 39 2.24 6.46 -10.57
C ASN A 39 2.32 5.25 -11.52
N VAL A 40 1.94 4.08 -11.01
CA VAL A 40 1.91 2.85 -11.81
C VAL A 40 0.69 2.98 -12.74
N PRO A 41 0.87 2.84 -14.08
CA PRO A 41 -0.26 2.89 -14.99
C PRO A 41 -1.29 1.84 -14.58
N ARG A 42 -2.56 2.26 -14.51
CA ARG A 42 -3.71 1.39 -14.23
C ARG A 42 -3.73 0.31 -15.33
N ILE A 43 -3.36 -0.93 -14.98
CA ILE A 43 -3.59 -2.11 -15.84
C ILE A 43 -5.07 -2.46 -15.88
#